data_AF-A0A2S6QDR6-F1
#
_entry.id   AF-A0A2S6QDR6-F1
#
_cell.length_a   1.000
_cell.length_b   1.000
_cell.length_c   1.000
_cell.angle_alpha   90.00
_cell.angle_beta   90.00
_cell.angle_gamma   90.00
#
_symmetry.space_group_name_H-M   'P 1'
#
loop_
_entity.id
_entity.type
_entity.pdbx_description
1 polymer ?
#
loop_
_entity_poly.entity_id
_entity_poly.type
_entity_poly.pdbx_seq_one_letter_code
_entity_poly.pdbx_strand_id
1 'polypeptide(L)'
;MTVSLNWQGPFGAECIPADPLIFERLCEPGVYLRIKRYKRDRIIAYVGQSVSLLPRFDQHLSAMLALASPLRDASGTLVFSGDAGARLRAFGNLDRFTALAAEEVRRVSFFYALCNDYFHNEYLNLAEGLLQCRITQRTTDIENLVSAPRTMPEDVPDRWQNDFDALTAAGGKLLSNLLGTDPMTL
;
A
#
# COMPACT_ATOMS: atom_id res chain seq x y z
N MET A 1 -2.88 16.57 -20.41
CA MET A 1 -1.67 16.73 -19.56
C MET A 1 -1.25 15.37 -19.02
N THR A 2 0.05 15.11 -18.76
CA THR A 2 0.52 13.81 -18.23
C THR A 2 1.09 13.99 -16.83
N VAL A 3 0.66 13.16 -15.88
CA VAL A 3 1.21 13.11 -14.52
C VAL A 3 2.04 11.85 -14.33
N SER A 4 3.21 12.01 -13.73
CA SER A 4 4.11 10.91 -13.37
C SER A 4 4.03 10.62 -11.87
N LEU A 5 3.69 9.38 -11.52
CA LEU A 5 3.77 8.87 -10.16
C LEU A 5 5.18 8.31 -9.96
N ASN A 6 6.04 9.08 -9.30
CA ASN A 6 7.44 8.72 -9.08
C ASN A 6 7.55 7.84 -7.81
N TRP A 7 7.63 6.53 -8.02
CA TRP A 7 7.59 5.53 -6.95
C TRP A 7 8.91 5.41 -6.20
N GLN A 8 8.81 5.33 -4.89
CA GLN A 8 9.91 5.21 -3.93
C GLN A 8 9.62 4.10 -2.92
N GLY A 9 10.64 3.72 -2.13
CA GLY A 9 10.58 2.66 -1.13
C GLY A 9 11.47 1.45 -1.46
N PRO A 10 11.29 0.31 -0.79
CA PRO A 10 10.24 0.04 0.20
C PRO A 10 10.50 0.69 1.57
N PHE A 11 9.43 1.08 2.25
CA PHE A 11 9.41 1.32 3.70
C PHE A 11 8.72 0.13 4.38
N GLY A 12 9.26 -0.42 5.47
CA GLY A 12 8.63 -1.56 6.15
C GLY A 12 9.47 -2.05 7.33
N ALA A 13 8.96 -2.99 8.11
CA ALA A 13 9.61 -3.42 9.36
C ALA A 13 11.06 -3.89 9.20
N GLU A 14 11.39 -4.51 8.06
CA GLU A 14 12.76 -4.97 7.74
C GLU A 14 13.53 -3.98 6.85
N CYS A 15 12.89 -2.88 6.44
CA CYS A 15 13.40 -1.89 5.50
C CYS A 15 13.14 -0.46 5.99
N ILE A 16 13.25 -0.19 7.29
CA ILE A 16 13.09 1.18 7.82
C ILE A 16 14.32 1.98 7.39
N PRO A 17 14.16 3.09 6.63
CA PRO A 17 15.28 3.92 6.23
C PRO A 17 15.97 4.55 7.44
N ALA A 18 17.29 4.67 7.39
CA ALA A 18 18.07 5.32 8.45
C ALA A 18 18.16 6.85 8.28
N ASP A 19 17.86 7.36 7.07
CA ASP A 19 17.96 8.78 6.74
C ASP A 19 16.76 9.57 7.27
N PRO A 20 16.95 10.54 8.18
CA PRO A 20 15.90 11.40 8.71
C PRO A 20 15.12 12.18 7.63
N LEU A 21 15.77 12.56 6.53
CA LEU A 21 15.12 13.31 5.45
C LEU A 21 14.01 12.49 4.78
N ILE A 22 14.13 11.16 4.78
CA ILE A 22 13.07 10.30 4.27
C ILE A 22 11.84 10.37 5.18
N PHE A 23 12.00 10.48 6.49
CA PHE A 23 10.87 10.66 7.42
C PHE A 23 10.18 12.00 7.22
N GLU A 24 10.94 13.08 7.02
CA GLU A 24 10.39 14.40 6.70
C GLU A 24 9.57 14.36 5.41
N ARG A 25 10.10 13.74 4.36
CA ARG A 25 9.37 13.58 3.09
C ARG A 25 8.15 12.67 3.21
N LEU A 26 8.19 11.64 4.05
CA LEU A 26 7.01 10.80 4.30
C LEU A 26 5.91 11.53 5.08
N CYS A 27 6.18 12.71 5.65
CA CYS A 27 5.12 13.56 6.19
C CYS A 27 4.32 14.28 5.09
N GLU A 28 4.78 14.26 3.84
CA GLU A 28 4.10 14.86 2.69
C GLU A 28 2.92 14.02 2.18
N PRO A 29 1.97 14.65 1.46
CA PRO A 29 0.87 13.98 0.78
C PRO A 29 1.33 13.07 -0.35
N GLY A 30 0.58 11.98 -0.58
CA GLY A 30 0.85 11.06 -1.69
C GLY A 30 -0.06 9.84 -1.72
N VAL A 31 0.23 8.96 -2.69
CA VAL A 31 -0.36 7.62 -2.81
C VAL A 31 0.65 6.55 -2.42
N TYR A 32 0.17 5.39 -2.01
CA TYR A 32 1.01 4.25 -1.64
C TYR A 32 0.38 2.91 -2.00
N LEU A 33 1.25 1.94 -2.23
CA LEU A 33 0.95 0.52 -2.26
C LEU A 33 1.50 -0.12 -1.00
N ARG A 34 0.61 -0.70 -0.20
CA ARG A 34 0.99 -1.64 0.85
C ARG A 34 0.93 -3.05 0.29
N ILE A 35 2.07 -3.73 0.29
CA ILE A 35 2.24 -5.06 -0.26
C ILE A 35 2.58 -6.01 0.88
N LYS A 36 1.87 -7.14 0.97
CA LYS A 36 2.23 -8.27 1.82
C LYS A 36 2.70 -9.43 0.97
N ARG A 37 3.86 -10.00 1.31
CA ARG A 37 4.44 -11.15 0.60
C ARG A 37 4.30 -12.43 1.43
N TYR A 38 3.79 -13.48 0.80
CA TYR A 38 3.57 -14.79 1.39
C TYR A 38 4.38 -15.86 0.67
N LYS A 39 4.35 -17.10 1.19
CA LYS A 39 4.95 -18.26 0.53
C LYS A 39 4.41 -18.43 -0.89
N ARG A 40 5.23 -19.03 -1.78
CA ARG A 40 4.90 -19.26 -3.21
C ARG A 40 4.60 -17.97 -3.97
N ASP A 41 5.29 -16.89 -3.62
CA ASP A 41 5.19 -15.57 -4.25
C ASP A 41 3.78 -14.96 -4.28
N ARG A 42 2.87 -15.45 -3.42
CA ARG A 42 1.55 -14.84 -3.27
C ARG A 42 1.71 -13.43 -2.70
N ILE A 43 1.08 -12.47 -3.36
CA ILE A 43 1.08 -11.07 -2.98
C ILE A 43 -0.34 -10.66 -2.68
N ILE A 44 -0.53 -9.96 -1.56
CA ILE A 44 -1.76 -9.25 -1.27
C ILE A 44 -1.45 -7.77 -1.26
N ALA A 45 -2.18 -7.01 -2.08
CA ALA A 45 -1.97 -5.58 -2.24
C ALA A 45 -3.07 -4.76 -1.59
N TYR A 46 -2.73 -3.52 -1.26
CA TYR A 46 -3.63 -2.49 -0.79
C TYR A 46 -3.17 -1.18 -1.40
N VAL A 47 -4.08 -0.41 -1.97
CA VAL A 47 -3.80 0.90 -2.55
C VAL A 47 -4.38 1.95 -1.62
N GLY A 48 -3.61 2.95 -1.21
CA GLY A 48 -4.15 4.04 -0.42
C GLY A 48 -3.58 5.40 -0.80
N GLN A 49 -4.21 6.43 -0.27
CA GLN A 49 -3.68 7.79 -0.26
C GLN A 49 -3.62 8.34 1.17
N SER A 50 -2.82 9.37 1.38
CA SER A 50 -2.90 10.19 2.58
C SER A 50 -2.36 11.59 2.33
N VAL A 51 -2.81 12.53 3.14
CA VAL A 51 -2.20 13.86 3.26
C VAL A 51 -0.87 13.83 4.03
N SER A 52 -0.57 12.73 4.71
CA SER A 52 0.72 12.47 5.36
C SER A 52 0.95 10.95 5.44
N LEU A 53 1.94 10.44 4.69
CA LEU A 53 2.14 9.00 4.53
C LEU A 53 2.69 8.30 5.78
N LEU A 54 3.62 8.93 6.52
CA LEU A 54 4.28 8.32 7.67
C LEU A 54 3.27 7.92 8.77
N PRO A 55 2.36 8.81 9.24
CA PRO A 55 1.34 8.40 10.21
C PRO A 55 0.42 7.31 9.66
N ARG A 56 0.16 7.30 8.35
CA ARG A 56 -0.69 6.28 7.74
C ARG A 56 0.00 4.91 7.68
N PHE A 57 1.31 4.87 7.44
CA PHE A 57 2.09 3.63 7.49
C PHE A 57 2.13 3.09 8.91
N ASP A 58 2.41 3.95 9.90
CA ASP A 58 2.37 3.59 11.31
C ASP A 58 0.99 3.05 11.72
N GLN A 59 -0.10 3.71 11.29
CA GLN A 59 -1.46 3.25 11.57
C GLN A 59 -1.71 1.82 11.04
N HIS A 60 -1.23 1.49 9.84
CA HIS A 60 -1.38 0.14 9.29
C HIS A 60 -0.60 -0.91 10.10
N LEU A 61 0.63 -0.60 10.48
CA LEU A 61 1.49 -1.51 11.23
C LEU A 61 0.99 -1.69 12.67
N SER A 62 0.68 -0.59 13.35
CA SER A 62 0.13 -0.59 14.71
C SER A 62 -1.22 -1.30 14.78
N ALA A 63 -2.09 -1.16 13.77
CA ALA A 63 -3.35 -1.90 13.71
C ALA A 63 -3.13 -3.42 13.64
N MET A 64 -2.11 -3.90 12.93
CA MET A 64 -1.76 -5.33 12.90
C MET A 64 -1.27 -5.79 14.27
N LEU A 65 -0.34 -5.06 14.90
CA LEU A 65 0.20 -5.37 16.22
C LEU A 65 -0.88 -5.34 17.32
N ALA A 66 -1.82 -4.40 17.23
CA ALA A 66 -2.94 -4.27 18.15
C ALA A 66 -4.07 -5.29 17.90
N LEU A 67 -3.88 -6.24 16.99
CA LEU A 67 -4.89 -7.22 16.56
C LEU A 67 -6.19 -6.55 16.06
N ALA A 68 -6.11 -5.32 15.57
CA ALA A 68 -7.23 -4.53 15.07
C ALA A 68 -7.47 -4.71 13.56
N SER A 69 -6.63 -5.51 12.89
CA SER A 69 -6.78 -5.86 11.48
C SER A 69 -6.83 -7.38 11.27
N PRO A 70 -7.40 -7.85 10.15
CA PRO A 70 -7.28 -9.23 9.72
C PRO A 70 -5.80 -9.68 9.64
N LEU A 71 -5.49 -10.87 10.14
CA LEU A 71 -4.15 -11.47 10.08
C LEU A 71 -4.19 -12.80 9.34
N ARG A 72 -3.13 -13.03 8.57
CA ARG A 72 -2.95 -14.20 7.73
C ARG A 72 -1.74 -15.02 8.16
N ASP A 73 -1.80 -16.32 7.92
CA ASP A 73 -0.65 -17.19 8.10
C ASP A 73 0.38 -17.04 6.97
N ALA A 74 1.46 -17.83 7.01
CA ALA A 74 2.52 -17.77 6.01
C ALA A 74 2.07 -18.12 4.57
N SER A 75 0.89 -18.74 4.39
CA SER A 75 0.31 -19.03 3.07
C SER A 75 -0.59 -17.89 2.54
N GLY A 76 -0.85 -16.88 3.36
CA GLY A 76 -1.81 -15.82 3.07
C GLY A 76 -3.26 -16.23 3.40
N THR A 77 -3.48 -17.34 4.11
CA THR A 77 -4.81 -17.74 4.55
C THR A 77 -5.24 -16.91 5.73
N LEU A 78 -6.46 -16.38 5.71
CA LEU A 78 -7.01 -15.60 6.81
C LEU A 78 -7.25 -16.52 8.02
N VAL A 79 -6.58 -16.25 9.13
CA VAL A 79 -6.67 -17.06 10.36
C VAL A 79 -7.18 -16.26 11.56
N PHE A 80 -7.28 -14.94 11.42
CA PHE A 80 -7.78 -14.03 12.43
C PHE A 80 -8.47 -12.86 11.76
N SER A 81 -9.72 -12.57 12.12
CA SER A 81 -10.58 -11.58 11.46
C SER A 81 -10.39 -10.14 11.95
N GLY A 82 -9.88 -9.93 13.18
CA GLY A 82 -9.72 -8.60 13.77
C GLY A 82 -10.99 -8.00 14.39
N ASP A 83 -12.15 -8.67 14.29
CA ASP A 83 -13.37 -8.22 14.97
C ASP A 83 -13.26 -8.32 16.50
N ALA A 84 -14.15 -7.62 17.21
CA ALA A 84 -14.12 -7.55 18.66
C ALA A 84 -14.14 -8.93 19.34
N GLY A 85 -14.92 -9.88 18.80
CA GLY A 85 -14.99 -11.23 19.33
C GLY A 85 -13.69 -12.01 19.11
N ALA A 86 -13.08 -11.88 17.92
CA ALA A 86 -11.78 -12.47 17.65
C ALA A 86 -10.70 -11.91 18.58
N ARG A 87 -10.67 -10.59 18.78
CA ARG A 87 -9.73 -9.94 19.71
C ARG A 87 -9.87 -10.44 21.15
N LEU A 88 -11.10 -10.52 21.66
CA LEU A 88 -11.33 -11.02 23.02
C LEU A 88 -10.87 -12.48 23.19
N ARG A 89 -11.10 -13.32 22.17
CA ARG A 89 -10.60 -14.71 22.16
C ARG A 89 -9.08 -14.79 22.07
N ALA A 90 -8.43 -13.85 21.38
CA ALA A 90 -6.98 -13.83 21.25
C ALA A 90 -6.26 -13.62 22.59
N PHE A 91 -6.89 -12.97 23.57
CA PHE A 91 -6.34 -12.86 24.93
C PHE A 91 -6.17 -14.22 25.62
N GLY A 92 -6.95 -15.24 25.23
CA GLY A 92 -6.77 -16.61 25.73
C GLY A 92 -5.59 -17.37 25.10
N ASN A 93 -4.93 -16.80 24.08
CA ASN A 93 -3.77 -17.38 23.41
C ASN A 93 -2.84 -16.29 22.88
N LEU A 94 -2.40 -15.42 23.80
CA LEU A 94 -1.63 -14.22 23.46
C LEU A 94 -0.37 -14.54 22.66
N ASP A 95 0.44 -15.49 23.11
CA ASP A 95 1.71 -15.84 22.47
C ASP A 95 1.56 -16.19 20.99
N ARG A 96 0.50 -16.93 20.64
CA ARG A 96 0.22 -17.28 19.25
C ARG A 96 -0.14 -16.06 18.42
N PHE A 97 -1.05 -15.21 18.91
CA PHE A 97 -1.58 -14.10 18.11
C PHE A 97 -0.63 -12.91 18.03
N THR A 98 0.17 -12.66 19.07
CA THR A 98 1.24 -11.66 19.02
C THR A 98 2.34 -12.08 18.05
N ALA A 99 2.76 -13.36 18.07
CA ALA A 99 3.70 -13.89 17.10
C ALA A 99 3.16 -13.80 15.67
N LEU A 100 1.88 -14.14 15.47
CA LEU A 100 1.22 -14.00 14.17
C LEU A 100 1.19 -12.55 13.67
N ALA A 101 0.86 -11.59 14.55
CA ALA A 101 0.83 -10.17 14.20
C ALA A 101 2.21 -9.63 13.83
N ALA A 102 3.25 -9.99 14.59
CA ALA A 102 4.62 -9.62 14.31
C ALA A 102 5.08 -10.17 12.95
N GLU A 103 4.76 -11.43 12.66
CA GLU A 103 5.04 -12.05 11.36
C GLU A 103 4.30 -11.38 10.20
N GLU A 104 3.05 -10.95 10.40
CA GLU A 104 2.34 -10.17 9.38
C GLU A 104 2.99 -8.81 9.13
N VAL A 105 3.39 -8.10 10.18
CA VAL A 105 4.09 -6.81 10.07
C VAL A 105 5.41 -6.95 9.30
N ARG A 106 6.18 -8.02 9.52
CA ARG A 106 7.42 -8.31 8.77
C ARG A 106 7.19 -8.51 7.27
N ARG A 107 6.01 -9.00 6.88
CA ARG A 107 5.67 -9.22 5.46
C ARG A 107 5.27 -7.93 4.73
N VAL A 108 5.02 -6.85 5.45
CA VAL A 108 4.52 -5.60 4.89
C VAL A 108 5.66 -4.76 4.34
N SER A 109 5.47 -4.27 3.12
CA SER A 109 6.28 -3.22 2.51
C SER A 109 5.38 -2.16 1.91
N PHE A 110 5.75 -0.89 2.07
CA PHE A 110 5.10 0.26 1.49
C PHE A 110 5.96 0.82 0.37
N PHE A 111 5.38 0.94 -0.82
CA PHE A 111 5.92 1.74 -1.91
C PHE A 111 5.03 2.96 -2.07
N TYR A 112 5.60 4.11 -2.43
CA TYR A 112 4.84 5.35 -2.43
C TYR A 112 5.28 6.32 -3.52
N ALA A 113 4.34 7.16 -3.97
CA ALA A 113 4.60 8.31 -4.82
C ALA A 113 4.07 9.56 -4.12
N LEU A 114 4.97 10.52 -3.87
CA LEU A 114 4.65 11.78 -3.22
C LEU A 114 4.10 12.78 -4.24
N CYS A 115 3.22 13.65 -3.76
CA CYS A 115 2.81 14.82 -4.52
C CYS A 115 4.01 15.71 -4.84
N ASN A 116 3.93 16.41 -5.97
CA ASN A 116 4.97 17.32 -6.48
C ASN A 116 4.32 18.40 -7.36
N ASP A 117 5.14 19.12 -8.13
CA ASP A 117 4.72 20.20 -9.03
C ASP A 117 3.75 19.76 -10.14
N TYR A 118 3.60 18.46 -10.40
CA TYR A 118 2.70 17.90 -11.41
C TYR A 118 1.63 16.98 -10.82
N PHE A 119 1.92 16.30 -9.71
CA PHE A 119 0.98 15.47 -8.96
C PHE A 119 0.52 16.22 -7.71
N HIS A 120 -0.59 16.93 -7.80
CA HIS A 120 -1.11 17.74 -6.70
C HIS A 120 -2.05 16.97 -5.76
N ASN A 121 -2.23 17.49 -4.55
CA ASN A 121 -3.05 16.89 -3.49
C ASN A 121 -4.52 16.69 -3.89
N GLU A 122 -5.05 17.58 -4.73
CA GLU A 122 -6.41 17.49 -5.28
C GLU A 122 -6.65 16.23 -6.12
N TYR A 123 -5.58 15.62 -6.65
CA TYR A 123 -5.67 14.41 -7.47
C TYR A 123 -5.51 13.11 -6.67
N LEU A 124 -5.35 13.15 -5.34
CA LEU A 124 -5.11 11.94 -4.53
C LEU A 124 -6.20 10.87 -4.70
N ASN A 125 -7.47 11.26 -4.64
CA ASN A 125 -8.59 10.33 -4.81
C ASN A 125 -8.65 9.73 -6.21
N LEU A 126 -8.30 10.52 -7.23
CA LEU A 126 -8.23 10.06 -8.62
C LEU A 126 -7.08 9.06 -8.80
N ALA A 127 -5.89 9.39 -8.30
CA ALA A 127 -4.71 8.53 -8.39
C ALA A 127 -4.94 7.19 -7.65
N GLU A 128 -5.52 7.22 -6.45
CA GLU A 128 -5.91 6.00 -5.71
C GLU A 128 -6.89 5.15 -6.53
N GLY A 129 -7.96 5.76 -7.08
CA GLY A 129 -8.95 5.06 -7.89
C GLY A 129 -8.36 4.42 -9.15
N LEU A 130 -7.50 5.14 -9.88
CA LEU A 130 -6.79 4.63 -11.06
C LEU A 130 -5.90 3.43 -10.71
N LEU A 131 -5.15 3.52 -9.61
CA LEU A 131 -4.30 2.44 -9.14
C LEU A 131 -5.13 1.22 -8.70
N GLN A 132 -6.27 1.41 -8.04
CA GLN A 132 -7.21 0.33 -7.68
C GLN A 132 -7.80 -0.35 -8.93
N CYS A 133 -8.25 0.42 -9.92
CA CYS A 133 -8.70 -0.12 -11.21
C CYS A 133 -7.57 -0.90 -11.90
N ARG A 134 -6.36 -0.38 -11.89
CA ARG A 134 -5.22 -1.03 -12.53
C ARG A 134 -4.85 -2.34 -11.85
N ILE A 135 -4.83 -2.38 -10.52
CA ILE A 135 -4.42 -3.57 -9.78
C ILE A 135 -5.49 -4.67 -9.87
N THR A 136 -6.78 -4.32 -9.89
CA THR A 136 -7.89 -5.29 -10.06
C THR A 136 -7.90 -5.97 -11.41
N GLN A 137 -7.45 -5.29 -12.47
CA GLN A 137 -7.27 -5.89 -13.78
C GLN A 137 -6.14 -6.93 -13.81
N ARG A 138 -5.26 -6.95 -12.80
CA ARG A 138 -4.03 -7.76 -12.78
C ARG A 138 -4.00 -8.81 -11.67
N THR A 139 -4.72 -8.61 -10.57
CA THR A 139 -4.78 -9.54 -9.45
C THR A 139 -6.12 -9.46 -8.71
N THR A 140 -6.54 -10.59 -8.13
CA THR A 140 -7.72 -10.68 -7.26
C THR A 140 -7.39 -10.53 -5.78
N ASP A 141 -6.11 -10.58 -5.40
CA ASP A 141 -5.65 -10.53 -4.01
C ASP A 141 -5.45 -9.06 -3.55
N ILE A 142 -6.56 -8.34 -3.33
CA ILE A 142 -6.57 -6.92 -2.92
C ILE A 142 -7.45 -6.71 -1.67
N GLU A 143 -6.94 -6.00 -0.66
CA GLU A 143 -7.59 -5.87 0.67
C GLU A 143 -8.54 -4.68 0.83
N ASN A 144 -8.62 -3.73 -0.11
CA ASN A 144 -9.42 -2.52 0.05
C ASN A 144 -10.07 -1.98 -1.23
N LEU A 145 -10.73 -2.85 -1.97
CA LEU A 145 -11.46 -2.43 -3.16
C LEU A 145 -12.55 -1.41 -2.82
N VAL A 146 -12.31 -0.14 -3.17
CA VAL A 146 -13.31 0.91 -3.18
C VAL A 146 -13.67 1.19 -4.65
N SER A 147 -14.91 1.59 -4.93
CA SER A 147 -15.27 1.97 -6.29
C SER A 147 -14.49 3.24 -6.66
N ALA A 148 -13.67 3.16 -7.71
CA ALA A 148 -13.02 4.35 -8.27
C ALA A 148 -14.07 5.40 -8.66
N PRO A 149 -13.72 6.71 -8.64
CA PRO A 149 -14.61 7.76 -9.12
C PRO A 149 -15.06 7.44 -10.55
N ARG A 150 -16.38 7.34 -10.78
CA ARG A 150 -16.95 7.01 -12.09
C ARG A 150 -17.02 8.19 -13.05
N THR A 151 -16.78 9.40 -12.57
CA THR A 151 -16.95 10.64 -13.33
C THR A 151 -15.73 11.54 -13.15
N MET A 152 -15.23 12.05 -14.28
CA MET A 152 -14.14 13.03 -14.35
C MET A 152 -14.58 14.34 -13.69
N PRO A 153 -13.78 14.93 -12.80
CA PRO A 153 -13.80 16.37 -12.63
C PRO A 153 -13.37 17.01 -13.96
N GLU A 154 -14.08 18.04 -14.41
CA GLU A 154 -13.61 18.88 -15.51
C GLU A 154 -12.28 19.51 -15.03
N ASP A 155 -11.18 19.35 -15.79
CA ASP A 155 -9.80 19.75 -15.46
C ASP A 155 -8.89 18.75 -14.71
N VAL A 156 -8.95 17.45 -15.00
CA VAL A 156 -7.92 16.48 -14.55
C VAL A 156 -6.98 16.03 -15.67
N PRO A 157 -5.72 15.67 -15.35
CA PRO A 157 -4.79 15.12 -16.34
C PRO A 157 -5.30 13.83 -16.99
N ASP A 158 -5.22 13.77 -18.32
CA ASP A 158 -5.75 12.67 -19.14
C ASP A 158 -4.91 11.37 -19.06
N ARG A 159 -3.62 11.49 -18.71
CA ARG A 159 -2.67 10.36 -18.70
C ARG A 159 -1.87 10.35 -17.41
N TRP A 160 -1.81 9.17 -16.80
CA TRP A 160 -1.08 8.91 -15.57
C TRP A 160 -0.08 7.80 -15.79
N GLN A 161 1.19 8.04 -15.54
CA GLN A 161 2.25 7.04 -15.73
C GLN A 161 2.90 6.68 -14.41
N ASN A 162 3.32 5.43 -14.27
CA ASN A 162 4.14 5.00 -13.16
C ASN A 162 5.61 5.10 -13.56
N ASP A 163 6.39 5.83 -12.77
CA ASP A 163 7.84 5.91 -12.90
C ASP A 163 8.47 5.10 -11.75
N PHE A 164 9.28 4.11 -12.12
CA PHE A 164 9.92 3.17 -11.21
C PHE A 164 11.45 3.37 -11.13
N ASP A 165 12.00 4.41 -11.76
CA ASP A 165 13.45 4.57 -11.94
C ASP A 165 14.19 4.77 -10.60
N ALA A 166 13.51 5.33 -9.60
CA ALA A 166 14.05 5.52 -8.26
C ALA A 166 14.07 4.24 -7.40
N LEU A 167 13.51 3.12 -7.89
CA LEU A 167 13.44 1.86 -7.15
C LEU A 167 14.66 0.97 -7.43
N THR A 168 14.96 0.10 -6.47
CA THR A 168 15.85 -1.03 -6.74
C THR A 168 15.28 -1.92 -7.85
N ALA A 169 16.13 -2.64 -8.59
CA ALA A 169 15.68 -3.53 -9.67
C ALA A 169 14.60 -4.54 -9.22
N ALA A 170 14.71 -5.05 -7.99
CA ALA A 170 13.70 -5.95 -7.42
C ALA A 170 12.37 -5.24 -7.14
N GLY A 171 12.42 -4.03 -6.58
CA GLY A 171 11.23 -3.19 -6.35
C GLY A 171 10.55 -2.77 -7.64
N GLY A 172 11.33 -2.28 -8.61
CA GLY A 172 10.83 -1.89 -9.94
C GLY A 172 10.17 -3.06 -10.67
N LYS A 173 10.78 -4.25 -10.64
CA LYS A 173 10.17 -5.47 -11.23
C LYS A 173 8.86 -5.85 -10.53
N LEU A 174 8.82 -5.78 -9.19
CA LEU A 174 7.62 -6.06 -8.41
C LEU A 174 6.47 -5.11 -8.79
N LEU A 175 6.72 -3.80 -8.79
CA LEU A 175 5.68 -2.82 -9.12
C LEU A 175 5.29 -2.85 -10.60
N SER A 176 6.23 -3.08 -11.51
CA SER A 176 5.94 -3.25 -12.93
C SER A 176 5.00 -4.44 -13.18
N ASN A 177 5.17 -5.55 -12.45
CA ASN A 177 4.26 -6.68 -12.55
C ASN A 177 2.85 -6.36 -12.01
N LEU A 178 2.76 -5.61 -10.90
CA LEU A 178 1.49 -5.30 -10.24
C LEU A 178 0.70 -4.17 -10.91
N LEU A 179 1.37 -3.15 -11.42
CA LEU A 179 0.75 -1.94 -11.99
C LEU A 179 0.86 -1.86 -13.51
N GLY A 180 1.82 -2.57 -14.10
CA GLY A 180 2.18 -2.39 -15.51
C GLY A 180 2.95 -1.09 -15.77
N THR A 181 3.50 -1.00 -16.98
CA THR A 181 4.23 0.18 -17.48
C THR A 181 3.37 1.06 -18.39
N ASP A 182 2.25 0.53 -18.89
CA ASP A 182 1.35 1.29 -19.75
C ASP A 182 0.68 2.41 -18.96
N PRO A 183 0.54 3.61 -19.55
CA PRO A 183 -0.19 4.71 -18.92
C PRO A 183 -1.59 4.26 -18.47
N MET A 184 -1.99 4.75 -17.31
CA MET A 184 -3.34 4.68 -16.80
C MET A 184 -4.12 5.86 -17.38
N THR A 185 -5.30 5.54 -17.89
CA THR A 185 -6.32 6.48 -18.31
C THR A 185 -7.60 6.07 -17.60
N LEU A 186 -8.51 7.02 -17.38
CA LEU A 186 -9.86 6.72 -16.90
C LEU A 186 -10.70 6.09 -18.01
#